data_AF-A0A832FQN5-F1
#
_entry.id   AF-A0A832FQN5-F1
#
_cell.length_a   1.000
_cell.length_b   1.000
_cell.length_c   1.000
_cell.angle_alpha   90.00
_cell.angle_beta   90.00
_cell.angle_gamma   90.00
#
_symmetry.space_group_name_H-M   'P 1'
#
loop_
_entity.id
_entity.type
_entity.pdbx_description
1 polymer ?
#
loop_
_entity_poly.entity_id
_entity_poly.type
_entity_poly.pdbx_seq_one_letter_code
_entity_poly.pdbx_strand_id
1 'polypeptide(L)'
;MARLTFREIERRFFDFLAATVVDHKPVTRWRGSGGEVELPFFSAARPDEVLAFEVHLSLPRLGGARWLLRLDITGNGLLRVDGELFQAVDEQHRLAVLEPGERRVALEATPRRLFGENPWSFAFVGSSLSAVLWDEFHLALSLLDLLQLAKGRSDLLEALSRAAEEVELTPSVTQVYAAHTILYGHFAPESTPEYRGPRWDFAYTASVYGPRVLAGFAADIPGPSVEEVVETARRVREKLPTGAAAGKVYLFGHAHSDNAWLWPFSETRRKVVRTFATVVRLAKMGYRFTYVQSGAQNYKWLEEAEPALFEEVK
;
A
#
# COMPACT_ATOMS: atom_id res chain seq x y z
N MET A 1 -19.44 -24.63 20.99
CA MET A 1 -18.84 -24.56 19.63
C MET A 1 -17.35 -24.81 19.77
N ALA A 2 -16.74 -25.55 18.84
CA ALA A 2 -15.29 -25.76 18.86
C ALA A 2 -14.59 -24.43 18.51
N ARG A 3 -13.62 -24.02 19.33
CA ARG A 3 -12.88 -22.77 19.16
C ARG A 3 -12.00 -22.86 17.90
N LEU A 4 -12.06 -21.84 17.05
CA LEU A 4 -11.18 -21.76 15.88
C LEU A 4 -9.71 -21.73 16.32
N THR A 5 -8.87 -22.48 15.62
CA THR A 5 -7.42 -22.41 15.75
C THR A 5 -6.89 -21.09 15.20
N PHE A 6 -5.68 -20.71 15.60
CA PHE A 6 -5.01 -19.50 15.08
C PHE A 6 -5.01 -19.42 13.54
N ARG A 7 -4.71 -20.55 12.87
CA ARG A 7 -4.65 -20.62 11.40
C ARG A 7 -6.01 -20.48 10.75
N GLU A 8 -7.08 -20.92 11.42
CA GLU A 8 -8.45 -20.76 10.92
C GLU A 8 -8.92 -19.32 11.08
N ILE A 9 -8.60 -18.66 12.20
CA ILE A 9 -8.87 -17.23 12.39
C ILE A 9 -8.14 -16.41 11.32
N GLU A 10 -6.84 -16.68 11.14
CA GLU A 10 -6.00 -16.03 10.12
C GLU A 10 -6.57 -16.23 8.72
N ARG A 11 -7.00 -17.46 8.37
CA ARG A 11 -7.66 -17.75 7.09
C ARG A 11 -8.84 -16.81 6.86
N ARG A 12 -9.76 -16.77 7.83
CA ARG A 12 -11.02 -16.04 7.69
C ARG A 12 -10.77 -14.54 7.55
N PHE A 13 -9.79 -13.98 8.27
CA PHE A 13 -9.45 -12.57 8.08
C PHE A 13 -8.80 -12.28 6.72
N PHE A 14 -8.01 -13.21 6.16
CA PHE A 14 -7.53 -13.10 4.77
C PHE A 14 -8.67 -13.22 3.76
N ASP A 15 -9.64 -14.13 3.97
CA ASP A 15 -10.83 -14.27 3.14
C ASP A 15 -11.64 -12.96 3.15
N PHE A 16 -11.82 -12.35 4.33
CA PHE A 16 -12.45 -11.04 4.46
C PHE A 16 -11.66 -9.95 3.73
N LEU A 17 -10.35 -9.88 3.92
CA LEU A 17 -9.49 -8.89 3.25
C LEU A 17 -9.62 -8.97 1.73
N ALA A 18 -9.52 -10.18 1.15
CA ALA A 18 -9.67 -10.35 -0.29
C ALA A 18 -11.06 -9.98 -0.79
N ALA A 19 -12.10 -10.35 -0.05
CA ALA A 19 -13.47 -10.02 -0.39
C ALA A 19 -13.74 -8.50 -0.45
N THR A 20 -12.93 -7.66 0.22
CA THR A 20 -13.05 -6.20 0.14
C THR A 20 -12.61 -5.60 -1.20
N VAL A 21 -11.92 -6.37 -2.06
CA VAL A 21 -11.51 -5.91 -3.38
C VAL A 21 -12.72 -5.97 -4.33
N VAL A 22 -13.00 -4.85 -4.99
CA VAL A 22 -14.14 -4.69 -5.91
C VAL A 22 -13.72 -4.75 -7.37
N ASP A 23 -12.51 -4.28 -7.69
CA ASP A 23 -11.96 -4.30 -9.05
C ASP A 23 -10.42 -4.40 -8.97
N HIS A 24 -9.81 -5.01 -9.97
CA HIS A 24 -8.37 -5.12 -10.08
C HIS A 24 -7.92 -5.13 -11.53
N LYS A 25 -6.91 -4.32 -11.85
CA LYS A 25 -6.38 -4.14 -13.20
C LYS A 25 -4.86 -4.04 -13.17
N PRO A 26 -4.12 -4.88 -13.93
CA PRO A 26 -2.70 -4.66 -14.14
C PRO A 26 -2.48 -3.38 -14.96
N VAL A 27 -1.45 -2.62 -14.60
CA VAL A 27 -0.99 -1.45 -15.36
C VAL A 27 0.41 -1.78 -15.84
N THR A 28 0.54 -2.36 -17.03
CA THR A 28 1.82 -2.85 -17.53
C THR A 28 2.48 -1.92 -18.54
N ARG A 29 1.77 -0.89 -19.03
CA ARG A 29 2.29 0.04 -20.03
C ARG A 29 2.36 1.44 -19.47
N TRP A 30 3.55 2.02 -19.55
CA TRP A 30 3.88 3.38 -19.14
C TRP A 30 4.57 4.09 -20.29
N ARG A 31 4.62 5.42 -20.24
CA ARG A 31 5.46 6.23 -21.12
C ARG A 31 6.70 6.64 -20.36
N GLY A 32 7.87 6.22 -20.82
CA GLY A 32 9.16 6.68 -20.31
C GLY A 32 9.78 7.78 -21.19
N SER A 33 10.97 8.25 -20.81
CA SER A 33 11.72 9.28 -21.55
C SER A 33 12.06 8.88 -22.99
N GLY A 34 12.18 7.58 -23.27
CA GLY A 34 12.52 7.03 -24.60
C GLY A 34 11.33 6.51 -25.41
N GLY A 35 10.09 6.67 -24.93
CA GLY A 35 8.89 6.14 -25.58
C GLY A 35 8.06 5.24 -24.66
N GLU A 36 7.31 4.31 -25.25
CA GLU A 36 6.51 3.35 -24.47
C GLU A 36 7.42 2.34 -23.73
N VAL A 37 7.05 2.04 -22.49
CA VAL A 37 7.73 1.13 -21.58
C VAL A 37 6.72 0.06 -21.14
N GLU A 38 7.06 -1.20 -21.38
CA GLU A 38 6.30 -2.34 -20.88
C GLU A 38 6.98 -2.91 -19.62
N LEU A 39 6.18 -3.24 -18.60
CA LEU A 39 6.65 -3.82 -17.35
C LEU A 39 6.68 -5.36 -17.43
N PRO A 40 7.70 -6.02 -16.85
CA PRO A 40 8.77 -5.43 -16.03
C PRO A 40 9.84 -4.71 -16.88
N PHE A 41 10.26 -3.54 -16.42
CA PHE A 41 11.31 -2.73 -17.05
C PHE A 41 12.59 -2.79 -16.23
N PHE A 42 13.71 -3.03 -16.91
CA PHE A 42 15.05 -3.05 -16.31
C PHE A 42 16.00 -2.19 -17.12
N SER A 43 16.79 -1.37 -16.43
CA SER A 43 17.84 -0.57 -17.06
C SER A 43 19.08 -0.50 -16.18
N ALA A 44 20.24 -0.40 -16.81
CA ALA A 44 21.39 0.20 -16.14
C ALA A 44 21.07 1.68 -15.84
N ALA A 45 21.47 2.18 -14.68
CA ALA A 45 21.18 3.56 -14.27
C ALA A 45 22.27 4.08 -13.33
N ARG A 46 22.70 5.33 -13.51
CA ARG A 46 23.62 5.96 -12.57
C ARG A 46 22.89 6.31 -11.27
N PRO A 47 23.57 6.34 -10.11
CA PRO A 47 22.92 6.54 -8.80
C PRO A 47 21.98 7.76 -8.71
N ASP A 48 22.35 8.85 -9.37
CA ASP A 48 21.61 10.12 -9.33
C ASP A 48 20.79 10.40 -10.61
N GLU A 49 20.77 9.45 -11.54
CA GLU A 49 19.96 9.48 -12.76
C GLU A 49 18.48 9.44 -12.39
N VAL A 50 17.70 10.31 -13.03
CA VAL A 50 16.25 10.41 -12.82
C VAL A 50 15.56 9.75 -14.00
N LEU A 51 14.77 8.74 -13.69
CA LEU A 51 13.95 8.00 -14.65
C LEU A 51 12.50 8.44 -14.46
N ALA A 52 11.88 8.92 -15.54
CA ALA A 52 10.50 9.41 -15.51
C ALA A 52 9.57 8.40 -16.21
N PHE A 53 8.44 8.13 -15.59
CA PHE A 53 7.38 7.27 -16.12
C PHE A 53 6.03 7.97 -15.98
N GLU A 54 5.21 7.95 -17.02
CA GLU A 54 3.86 8.53 -17.00
C GLU A 54 2.81 7.54 -17.47
N VAL A 55 1.61 7.64 -16.91
CA VAL A 55 0.44 6.88 -17.33
C VAL A 55 -0.83 7.70 -17.15
N HIS A 56 -1.80 7.48 -18.02
CA HIS A 56 -3.16 8.03 -17.90
C HIS A 56 -4.09 6.92 -17.44
N LEU A 57 -4.83 7.16 -16.36
CA LEU A 57 -5.67 6.15 -15.70
C LEU A 57 -7.12 6.63 -15.69
N SER A 58 -8.03 5.75 -16.09
CA SER A 58 -9.47 5.97 -15.97
C SER A 58 -10.00 5.17 -14.77
N LEU A 59 -10.38 5.88 -13.71
CA LEU A 59 -10.75 5.29 -12.42
C LEU A 59 -12.26 5.47 -12.18
N PRO A 60 -13.10 4.46 -12.47
CA PRO A 60 -14.54 4.59 -12.24
C PRO A 60 -14.88 4.70 -10.74
N ARG A 61 -16.02 5.34 -10.45
CA ARG A 61 -16.60 5.35 -9.09
C ARG A 61 -17.29 4.02 -8.85
N LEU A 62 -16.85 3.29 -7.81
CA LEU A 62 -17.36 1.96 -7.48
C LEU A 62 -17.84 1.91 -6.02
N GLY A 63 -19.09 2.30 -5.77
CA GLY A 63 -19.76 2.05 -4.48
C GLY A 63 -19.04 2.54 -3.22
N GLY A 64 -18.31 3.65 -3.29
CA GLY A 64 -17.52 4.17 -2.15
C GLY A 64 -16.11 3.59 -2.01
N ALA A 65 -15.70 2.68 -2.90
CA ALA A 65 -14.35 2.16 -2.95
C ALA A 65 -13.31 3.23 -3.31
N ARG A 66 -12.09 3.05 -2.81
CA ARG A 66 -10.92 3.86 -3.17
C ARG A 66 -9.97 3.05 -4.03
N TRP A 67 -9.24 3.73 -4.92
CA TRP A 67 -8.27 3.09 -5.79
C TRP A 67 -6.89 3.07 -5.15
N LEU A 68 -6.30 1.89 -5.05
CA LEU A 68 -4.91 1.67 -4.67
C LEU A 68 -4.08 1.48 -5.93
N LEU A 69 -3.19 2.43 -6.20
CA LEU A 69 -2.13 2.27 -7.20
C LEU A 69 -0.91 1.67 -6.51
N ARG A 70 -0.54 0.44 -6.89
CA ARG A 70 0.71 -0.20 -6.48
C ARG A 70 1.81 0.05 -7.50
N LEU A 71 2.99 0.41 -7.02
CA LEU A 71 4.20 0.64 -7.81
C LEU A 71 5.36 -0.16 -7.21
N ASP A 72 5.76 -1.25 -7.87
CA ASP A 72 6.91 -2.06 -7.46
C ASP A 72 8.17 -1.55 -8.17
N ILE A 73 8.90 -0.64 -7.53
CA ILE A 73 10.18 -0.11 -8.03
C ILE A 73 11.33 -0.45 -7.09
N THR A 74 12.53 -0.54 -7.64
CA THR A 74 13.77 -0.44 -6.85
C THR A 74 14.16 1.02 -6.64
N GLY A 75 14.80 1.33 -5.52
CA GLY A 75 15.27 2.69 -5.26
C GLY A 75 14.20 3.59 -4.61
N ASN A 76 14.19 4.87 -4.96
CA ASN A 76 13.25 5.87 -4.44
C ASN A 76 12.57 6.63 -5.58
N GLY A 77 11.33 7.04 -5.36
CA GLY A 77 10.51 7.75 -6.31
C GLY A 77 9.68 8.85 -5.68
N LEU A 78 9.26 9.80 -6.51
CA LEU A 78 8.31 10.85 -6.19
C LEU A 78 7.16 10.76 -7.18
N LEU A 79 5.96 10.58 -6.65
CA LEU A 79 4.73 10.53 -7.42
C LEU A 79 4.16 11.94 -7.57
N ARG A 80 3.77 12.27 -8.80
CA ARG A 80 2.91 13.42 -9.11
C ARG A 80 1.59 12.90 -9.67
N VAL A 81 0.49 13.49 -9.23
CA VAL A 81 -0.85 13.18 -9.72
C VAL A 81 -1.49 14.47 -10.20
N ASP A 82 -1.93 14.48 -11.45
CA ASP A 82 -2.51 15.65 -12.12
C ASP A 82 -1.58 16.88 -12.10
N GLY A 83 -0.27 16.65 -12.11
CA GLY A 83 0.79 17.68 -12.09
C GLY A 83 1.26 18.06 -10.68
N GLU A 84 0.49 17.73 -9.65
CA GLU A 84 0.76 18.11 -8.26
C GLU A 84 1.66 17.08 -7.56
N LEU A 85 2.51 17.55 -6.63
CA LEU A 85 3.27 16.68 -5.74
C LEU A 85 2.32 15.83 -4.90
N PHE A 86 2.53 14.52 -4.92
CA PHE A 86 1.61 13.58 -4.29
C PHE A 86 2.22 12.85 -3.10
N GLN A 87 3.19 11.96 -3.32
CA GLN A 87 3.84 11.22 -2.22
C GLN A 87 5.15 10.58 -2.68
N ALA A 88 5.97 10.18 -1.72
CA ALA A 88 7.10 9.28 -1.93
C ALA A 88 6.63 7.86 -2.29
N VAL A 89 7.44 7.19 -3.11
CA VAL A 89 7.31 5.76 -3.39
C VAL A 89 8.69 5.13 -3.26
N ASP A 90 8.84 4.01 -2.58
CA ASP A 90 10.11 3.31 -2.45
C ASP A 90 9.89 1.81 -2.24
N GLU A 91 10.97 1.07 -1.99
CA GLU A 91 10.92 -0.39 -1.80
C GLU A 91 10.02 -0.83 -0.62
N GLN A 92 9.73 0.05 0.34
CA GLN A 92 8.84 -0.19 1.47
C GLN A 92 7.47 0.48 1.28
N HIS A 93 7.42 1.69 0.69
CA HIS A 93 6.19 2.46 0.50
C HIS A 93 5.72 2.38 -0.96
N ARG A 94 4.85 1.42 -1.27
CA ARG A 94 4.49 1.09 -2.67
C ARG A 94 3.07 1.42 -3.10
N LEU A 95 2.23 1.88 -2.16
CA LEU A 95 0.81 2.11 -2.41
C LEU A 95 0.48 3.61 -2.37
N ALA A 96 -0.22 4.09 -3.40
CA ALA A 96 -0.80 5.42 -3.46
C ALA A 96 -2.32 5.32 -3.55
N VAL A 97 -3.04 6.08 -2.72
CA VAL A 97 -4.51 6.13 -2.74
C VAL A 97 -4.97 7.22 -3.69
N LEU A 98 -5.66 6.82 -4.75
CA LEU A 98 -6.19 7.68 -5.80
C LEU A 98 -7.71 7.83 -5.69
N GLU A 99 -8.16 9.05 -5.94
CA GLU A 99 -9.59 9.35 -6.07
C GLU A 99 -10.09 8.97 -7.47
N PRO A 100 -11.35 8.52 -7.61
CA PRO A 100 -11.96 8.27 -8.93
C PRO A 100 -11.86 9.45 -9.88
N GLY A 101 -11.91 9.16 -11.18
CA GLY A 101 -11.79 10.12 -12.29
C GLY A 101 -10.67 9.76 -13.27
N GLU A 102 -10.51 10.61 -14.27
CA GLU A 102 -9.33 10.58 -15.15
C GLU A 102 -8.14 11.17 -14.39
N ARG A 103 -7.05 10.41 -14.29
CA ARG A 103 -5.85 10.79 -13.55
C ARG A 103 -4.63 10.68 -14.44
N ARG A 104 -3.80 11.73 -14.45
CA ARG A 104 -2.45 11.66 -15.01
C ARG A 104 -1.47 11.39 -13.87
N VAL A 105 -0.81 10.24 -13.92
CA VAL A 105 0.17 9.85 -12.91
C VAL A 105 1.56 9.90 -13.51
N ALA A 106 2.48 10.57 -12.83
CA ALA A 106 3.88 10.63 -13.19
C ALA A 106 4.75 10.18 -12.00
N LEU A 107 5.75 9.34 -12.28
CA LEU A 107 6.70 8.82 -11.32
C LEU A 107 8.11 9.26 -11.74
N GLU A 108 8.77 10.02 -10.88
CA GLU A 108 10.19 10.35 -11.00
C GLU A 108 10.99 9.49 -10.03
N ALA A 109 11.75 8.53 -10.56
CA ALA A 109 12.48 7.54 -9.77
C ALA A 109 13.99 7.65 -9.94
N THR A 110 14.72 7.27 -8.88
CA THR A 110 16.19 7.22 -8.83
C THR A 110 16.61 5.85 -8.30
N PRO A 111 17.68 5.23 -8.83
CA PRO A 111 18.09 3.88 -8.45
C PRO A 111 18.70 3.78 -7.05
N ARG A 112 19.15 4.90 -6.48
CA ARG A 112 19.62 4.95 -5.09
C ARG A 112 18.51 4.50 -4.15
N ARG A 113 18.81 3.58 -3.25
CA ARG A 113 17.86 3.02 -2.26
C ARG A 113 17.74 3.86 -0.99
N LEU A 114 16.80 3.49 -0.12
CA LEU A 114 16.47 4.25 1.09
C LEU A 114 17.71 4.52 1.96
N PHE A 115 18.63 3.55 2.06
CA PHE A 115 19.85 3.64 2.86
C PHE A 115 21.12 3.85 2.03
N GLY A 116 21.01 4.53 0.89
CA GLY A 116 22.17 5.00 0.11
C GLY A 116 22.84 3.96 -0.78
N GLU A 117 22.35 2.72 -0.78
CA GLU A 117 22.83 1.66 -1.67
C GLU A 117 22.61 2.05 -3.13
N ASN A 118 23.60 1.74 -3.97
CA ASN A 118 23.66 2.16 -5.36
C ASN A 118 23.89 0.94 -6.24
N PRO A 119 22.83 0.25 -6.68
CA PRO A 119 22.96 -0.98 -7.45
C PRO A 119 23.35 -0.76 -8.93
N TRP A 120 23.56 0.49 -9.36
CA TRP A 120 23.86 0.88 -10.75
C TRP A 120 22.84 0.36 -11.77
N SER A 121 21.64 0.05 -11.29
CA SER A 121 20.52 -0.47 -12.06
C SER A 121 19.23 0.02 -11.44
N PHE A 122 18.19 0.06 -12.26
CA PHE A 122 16.83 0.36 -11.85
C PHE A 122 15.89 -0.69 -12.43
N ALA A 123 14.96 -1.15 -11.61
CA ALA A 123 13.84 -1.97 -12.04
C ALA A 123 12.52 -1.30 -11.67
N PHE A 124 11.63 -1.23 -12.66
CA PHE A 124 10.20 -1.04 -12.43
C PHE A 124 9.54 -2.39 -12.71
N VAL A 125 9.31 -3.13 -11.64
CA VAL A 125 8.98 -4.54 -11.65
C VAL A 125 7.52 -4.78 -12.02
N GLY A 126 6.62 -3.93 -11.55
CA GLY A 126 5.20 -4.06 -11.85
C GLY A 126 4.38 -2.90 -11.29
N SER A 127 3.19 -2.73 -11.83
CA SER A 127 2.20 -1.84 -11.26
C SER A 127 0.79 -2.33 -11.51
N SER A 128 -0.12 -1.99 -10.61
CA SER A 128 -1.51 -2.40 -10.69
C SER A 128 -2.41 -1.43 -9.95
N LEU A 129 -3.69 -1.48 -10.32
CA LEU A 129 -4.77 -0.75 -9.68
C LEU A 129 -5.72 -1.74 -9.02
N SER A 130 -6.06 -1.49 -7.77
CA SER A 130 -7.09 -2.25 -7.05
C SER A 130 -8.09 -1.30 -6.41
N ALA A 131 -9.38 -1.46 -6.70
CA ALA A 131 -10.43 -0.75 -5.98
C ALA A 131 -10.80 -1.56 -4.73
N VAL A 132 -10.75 -0.94 -3.55
CA VAL A 132 -11.06 -1.60 -2.27
C VAL A 132 -12.14 -0.84 -1.51
N LEU A 133 -13.03 -1.59 -0.85
CA LEU A 133 -13.92 -1.05 0.16
C LEU A 133 -13.07 -0.58 1.36
N TRP A 134 -12.85 0.73 1.44
CA TRP A 134 -11.75 1.31 2.20
C TRP A 134 -11.83 0.99 3.71
N ASP A 135 -13.00 1.15 4.31
CA ASP A 135 -13.18 0.98 5.75
C ASP A 135 -13.13 -0.50 6.17
N GLU A 136 -13.61 -1.39 5.30
CA GLU A 136 -13.59 -2.84 5.43
C GLU A 136 -12.17 -3.37 5.25
N PHE A 137 -11.44 -2.88 4.24
CA PHE A 137 -10.06 -3.24 3.97
C PHE A 137 -9.18 -2.88 5.17
N HIS A 138 -9.34 -1.66 5.72
CA HIS A 138 -8.66 -1.26 6.94
C HIS A 138 -9.02 -2.10 8.16
N LEU A 139 -10.29 -2.48 8.33
CA LEU A 139 -10.71 -3.37 9.40
C LEU A 139 -10.02 -4.74 9.28
N ALA A 140 -10.01 -5.31 8.09
CA ALA A 140 -9.40 -6.62 7.84
C ALA A 140 -7.89 -6.61 8.14
N LEU A 141 -7.17 -5.56 7.72
CA LEU A 141 -5.75 -5.37 8.08
C LEU A 141 -5.57 -5.25 9.60
N SER A 142 -6.39 -4.43 10.26
CA SER A 142 -6.32 -4.23 11.72
C SER A 142 -6.57 -5.53 12.48
N LEU A 143 -7.46 -6.39 11.99
CA LEU A 143 -7.74 -7.71 12.57
C LEU A 143 -6.56 -8.68 12.40
N LEU A 144 -5.91 -8.66 11.23
CA LEU A 144 -4.70 -9.44 10.98
C LEU A 144 -3.57 -9.00 11.92
N ASP A 145 -3.35 -7.70 12.10
CA ASP A 145 -2.36 -7.16 13.03
C ASP A 145 -2.69 -7.52 14.48
N LEU A 146 -3.94 -7.34 14.89
CA LEU A 146 -4.40 -7.68 16.24
C LEU A 146 -4.26 -9.18 16.52
N LEU A 147 -4.50 -10.04 15.53
CA LEU A 147 -4.26 -11.48 15.64
C LEU A 147 -2.79 -11.79 15.93
N GLN A 148 -1.86 -11.01 15.38
CA GLN A 148 -0.44 -11.19 15.69
C GLN A 148 -0.07 -10.75 17.09
N LEU A 149 -0.62 -9.63 17.55
CA LEU A 149 -0.45 -9.17 18.92
C LEU A 149 -1.14 -10.10 19.93
N ALA A 150 -2.17 -10.83 19.51
CA ALA A 150 -2.89 -11.79 20.34
C ALA A 150 -2.11 -13.09 20.59
N LYS A 151 -0.93 -13.30 19.97
CA LYS A 151 -0.07 -14.46 20.27
C LYS A 151 0.31 -14.47 21.76
N GLY A 152 -0.16 -15.50 22.47
CA GLY A 152 0.05 -15.62 23.93
C GLY A 152 -0.98 -14.86 24.79
N ARG A 153 -2.00 -14.24 24.17
CA ARG A 153 -3.10 -13.51 24.84
C ARG A 153 -4.43 -14.23 24.59
N SER A 154 -4.78 -15.15 25.49
CA SER A 154 -5.96 -16.03 25.34
C SER A 154 -7.28 -15.26 25.29
N ASP A 155 -7.36 -14.13 25.99
CA ASP A 155 -8.46 -13.17 26.01
C ASP A 155 -8.72 -12.58 24.63
N LEU A 156 -7.66 -12.04 23.99
CA LEU A 156 -7.74 -11.46 22.66
C LEU A 156 -8.04 -12.52 21.60
N LEU A 157 -7.42 -13.70 21.68
CA LEU A 157 -7.68 -14.80 20.76
C LEU A 157 -9.15 -15.28 20.83
N GLU A 158 -9.80 -15.18 21.98
CA GLU A 158 -11.21 -15.56 22.11
C GLU A 158 -12.13 -14.53 21.43
N ALA A 159 -11.87 -13.24 21.65
CA ALA A 159 -12.56 -12.17 20.94
C ALA A 159 -12.40 -12.29 19.42
N LEU A 160 -11.16 -12.49 18.95
CA LEU A 160 -10.87 -12.66 17.53
C LEU A 160 -11.47 -13.94 16.94
N SER A 161 -11.54 -15.04 17.70
CA SER A 161 -12.24 -16.25 17.27
C SER A 161 -13.71 -15.97 16.98
N ARG A 162 -14.40 -15.27 17.90
CA ARG A 162 -15.81 -14.88 17.72
C ARG A 162 -16.01 -13.92 16.56
N ALA A 163 -15.09 -12.98 16.37
CA ALA A 163 -15.12 -12.07 15.23
C ALA A 163 -14.90 -12.81 13.90
N ALA A 164 -13.98 -13.77 13.86
CA ALA A 164 -13.72 -14.59 12.68
C ALA A 164 -14.88 -15.54 12.37
N GLU A 165 -15.62 -16.01 13.37
CA GLU A 165 -16.84 -16.83 13.16
C GLU A 165 -17.88 -16.11 12.28
N GLU A 166 -17.96 -14.79 12.33
CA GLU A 166 -18.87 -13.96 11.51
C GLU A 166 -18.44 -13.83 10.05
N VAL A 167 -17.19 -14.19 9.73
CA VAL A 167 -16.67 -14.19 8.36
C VAL A 167 -16.97 -15.53 7.70
N GLU A 168 -17.99 -15.53 6.85
CA GLU A 168 -18.40 -16.66 6.00
C GLU A 168 -18.18 -16.36 4.51
N LEU A 169 -17.39 -15.32 4.21
CA LEU A 169 -17.08 -14.88 2.85
C LEU A 169 -16.15 -15.86 2.15
N THR A 170 -16.39 -16.08 0.86
CA THR A 170 -15.50 -16.84 -0.02
C THR A 170 -15.07 -15.93 -1.17
N PRO A 171 -13.85 -15.36 -1.16
CA PRO A 171 -13.41 -14.45 -2.20
C PRO A 171 -13.21 -15.19 -3.54
N SER A 172 -13.32 -14.45 -4.65
CA SER A 172 -12.96 -14.96 -5.97
C SER A 172 -11.45 -15.14 -6.14
N VAL A 173 -11.05 -15.82 -7.21
CA VAL A 173 -9.61 -15.94 -7.55
C VAL A 173 -9.02 -14.58 -7.86
N THR A 174 -9.76 -13.71 -8.57
CA THR A 174 -9.33 -12.33 -8.85
C THR A 174 -9.16 -11.53 -7.56
N GLN A 175 -10.08 -11.65 -6.62
CA GLN A 175 -9.99 -10.98 -5.31
C GLN A 175 -8.78 -11.45 -4.49
N VAL A 176 -8.53 -12.76 -4.45
CA VAL A 176 -7.35 -13.34 -3.79
C VAL A 176 -6.07 -12.86 -4.46
N TYR A 177 -6.01 -12.88 -5.79
CA TYR A 177 -4.85 -12.39 -6.55
C TYR A 177 -4.60 -10.89 -6.32
N ALA A 178 -5.65 -10.08 -6.32
CA ALA A 178 -5.55 -8.65 -6.11
C ALA A 178 -5.07 -8.32 -4.70
N ALA A 179 -5.64 -8.95 -3.67
CA ALA A 179 -5.20 -8.78 -2.28
C ALA A 179 -3.74 -9.24 -2.09
N HIS A 180 -3.36 -10.37 -2.68
CA HIS A 180 -1.97 -10.81 -2.68
C HIS A 180 -1.05 -9.78 -3.35
N THR A 181 -1.44 -9.24 -4.50
CA THR A 181 -0.66 -8.23 -5.22
C THR A 181 -0.57 -6.92 -4.44
N ILE A 182 -1.66 -6.48 -3.81
CA ILE A 182 -1.68 -5.27 -2.97
C ILE A 182 -0.68 -5.38 -1.82
N LEU A 183 -0.60 -6.53 -1.15
CA LEU A 183 0.28 -6.72 0.01
C LEU A 183 1.72 -7.06 -0.40
N TYR A 184 1.90 -7.97 -1.35
CA TYR A 184 3.18 -8.64 -1.62
C TYR A 184 3.79 -8.33 -2.99
N GLY A 185 3.02 -7.76 -3.91
CA GLY A 185 3.50 -7.35 -5.23
C GLY A 185 3.54 -8.48 -6.26
N HIS A 186 4.25 -8.21 -7.35
CA HIS A 186 4.19 -9.02 -8.57
C HIS A 186 5.24 -10.15 -8.63
N PHE A 187 6.39 -10.02 -7.95
CA PHE A 187 7.47 -11.01 -8.02
C PHE A 187 8.02 -11.38 -6.64
N ALA A 188 7.85 -12.66 -6.29
CA ALA A 188 8.27 -13.30 -5.03
C ALA A 188 7.65 -12.68 -3.76
N PRO A 189 7.52 -13.44 -2.65
CA PRO A 189 7.09 -12.85 -1.40
C PRO A 189 8.22 -11.98 -0.86
N GLU A 190 8.18 -10.70 -1.18
CA GLU A 190 8.91 -9.69 -0.41
C GLU A 190 8.35 -9.74 1.00
N SER A 191 9.16 -10.15 1.98
CA SER A 191 8.82 -9.95 3.37
C SER A 191 8.97 -8.46 3.67
N THR A 192 7.88 -7.71 3.52
CA THR A 192 7.84 -6.37 4.12
C THR A 192 7.74 -6.55 5.64
N PRO A 193 8.38 -5.70 6.46
CA PRO A 193 8.17 -5.73 7.91
C PRO A 193 6.69 -5.52 8.27
N GLU A 194 5.96 -4.81 7.40
CA GLU A 194 4.53 -4.50 7.53
C GLU A 194 3.65 -5.74 7.33
N TYR A 195 3.93 -6.58 6.33
CA TYR A 195 3.12 -7.75 6.01
C TYR A 195 4.01 -9.00 6.04
N ARG A 196 3.75 -9.89 7.00
CA ARG A 196 4.37 -11.23 7.03
C ARG A 196 4.27 -11.90 5.68
N GLY A 197 5.20 -12.83 5.40
CA GLY A 197 5.13 -13.69 4.21
C GLY A 197 3.71 -14.26 4.02
N PRO A 198 3.25 -14.35 2.76
CA PRO A 198 1.86 -14.68 2.45
C PRO A 198 1.46 -16.06 3.00
N ARG A 199 0.17 -16.21 3.32
CA ARG A 199 -0.41 -17.53 3.57
C ARG A 199 -0.18 -18.41 2.34
N TRP A 200 0.35 -19.62 2.54
CA TRP A 200 0.83 -20.45 1.44
C TRP A 200 -0.25 -20.74 0.39
N ASP A 201 -1.49 -20.96 0.83
CA ASP A 201 -2.64 -21.27 -0.02
C ASP A 201 -3.17 -20.03 -0.75
N PHE A 202 -3.12 -18.85 -0.12
CA PHE A 202 -3.40 -17.58 -0.81
C PHE A 202 -2.36 -17.29 -1.89
N ALA A 203 -1.08 -17.45 -1.56
CA ALA A 203 0.02 -17.30 -2.51
C ALA A 203 -0.08 -18.32 -3.66
N TYR A 204 -0.42 -19.57 -3.35
CA TYR A 204 -0.63 -20.61 -4.35
C TYR A 204 -1.78 -20.26 -5.28
N THR A 205 -2.95 -19.89 -4.74
CA THR A 205 -4.11 -19.52 -5.55
C THR A 205 -3.82 -18.31 -6.42
N ALA A 206 -3.23 -17.26 -5.85
CA ALA A 206 -2.84 -16.06 -6.57
C ALA A 206 -1.85 -16.37 -7.70
N SER A 207 -0.77 -17.11 -7.42
CA SER A 207 0.29 -17.36 -8.42
C SER A 207 -0.14 -18.32 -9.53
N VAL A 208 -0.89 -19.39 -9.20
CA VAL A 208 -1.23 -20.44 -10.17
C VAL A 208 -2.43 -20.05 -11.03
N TYR A 209 -3.47 -19.48 -10.42
CA TYR A 209 -4.74 -19.21 -11.10
C TYR A 209 -4.94 -17.74 -11.45
N GLY A 210 -4.47 -16.80 -10.62
CA GLY A 210 -4.71 -15.36 -10.76
C GLY A 210 -4.42 -14.80 -12.16
N PRO A 211 -3.17 -14.92 -12.68
CA PRO A 211 -2.84 -14.42 -14.02
C PRO A 211 -3.67 -15.05 -15.14
N ARG A 212 -4.06 -16.32 -15.02
CA ARG A 212 -4.88 -17.01 -16.03
C ARG A 212 -6.32 -16.53 -16.02
N VAL A 213 -6.89 -16.32 -14.84
CA VAL A 213 -8.24 -15.77 -14.68
C VAL A 213 -8.29 -14.33 -15.21
N LEU A 214 -7.33 -13.48 -14.84
CA LEU A 214 -7.26 -12.10 -15.33
C LEU A 214 -7.06 -12.00 -16.85
N ALA A 215 -6.31 -12.92 -17.44
CA ALA A 215 -6.12 -12.98 -18.88
C ALA A 215 -7.29 -13.64 -19.64
N GLY A 216 -8.35 -14.08 -18.93
CA GLY A 216 -9.52 -14.72 -19.53
C GLY A 216 -9.29 -16.16 -20.00
N PHE A 217 -8.17 -16.79 -19.63
CA PHE A 217 -7.88 -18.18 -19.98
C PHE A 217 -8.61 -19.20 -19.08
N ALA A 218 -9.13 -18.76 -17.93
CA ALA A 218 -9.93 -19.57 -17.02
C ALA A 218 -11.09 -18.73 -16.47
N ALA A 219 -12.24 -19.38 -16.20
CA ALA A 219 -13.35 -18.71 -15.55
C ALA A 219 -13.02 -18.42 -14.07
N ASP A 220 -13.40 -17.24 -13.59
CA ASP A 220 -13.38 -16.94 -12.15
C ASP A 220 -14.58 -17.60 -11.45
N ILE A 221 -14.45 -17.81 -10.14
CA ILE A 221 -15.58 -18.15 -9.28
C ILE A 221 -16.31 -16.87 -8.84
N PRO A 222 -17.61 -16.90 -8.53
CA PRO A 222 -18.30 -15.75 -7.99
C PRO A 222 -17.67 -15.32 -6.66
N GLY A 223 -17.35 -14.04 -6.53
CA GLY A 223 -17.04 -13.41 -5.24
C GLY A 223 -18.31 -12.92 -4.53
N PRO A 224 -18.21 -12.52 -3.25
CA PRO A 224 -19.33 -11.94 -2.52
C PRO A 224 -19.71 -10.57 -3.07
N SER A 225 -20.97 -10.20 -2.89
CA SER A 225 -21.46 -8.85 -3.17
C SER A 225 -20.89 -7.82 -2.19
N VAL A 226 -20.89 -6.54 -2.58
CA VAL A 226 -20.44 -5.43 -1.72
C VAL A 226 -21.28 -5.38 -0.44
N GLU A 227 -22.59 -5.61 -0.55
CA GLU A 227 -23.52 -5.63 0.58
C GLU A 227 -23.17 -6.73 1.59
N GLU A 228 -22.83 -7.93 1.13
CA GLU A 228 -22.41 -9.05 2.00
C GLU A 228 -21.11 -8.73 2.76
N VAL A 229 -20.16 -8.05 2.11
CA VAL A 229 -18.88 -7.68 2.72
C VAL A 229 -19.08 -6.60 3.78
N VAL A 230 -19.84 -5.55 3.48
CA VAL A 230 -20.16 -4.46 4.42
C VAL A 230 -20.92 -5.00 5.64
N GLU A 231 -21.91 -5.87 5.42
CA GLU A 231 -22.70 -6.46 6.50
C GLU A 231 -21.86 -7.41 7.36
N THR A 232 -20.93 -8.15 6.75
CA THR A 232 -19.93 -8.95 7.49
C THR A 232 -19.03 -8.07 8.34
N ALA A 233 -18.53 -6.96 7.81
CA ALA A 233 -17.72 -6.01 8.56
C ALA A 233 -18.46 -5.44 9.78
N ARG A 234 -19.76 -5.14 9.63
CA ARG A 234 -20.63 -4.70 10.73
C ARG A 234 -20.69 -5.76 11.85
N ARG A 235 -21.02 -7.01 11.51
CA ARG A 235 -21.09 -8.11 12.50
C ARG A 235 -19.75 -8.36 13.19
N VAL A 236 -18.65 -8.32 12.43
CA VAL A 236 -17.29 -8.45 12.95
C VAL A 236 -16.98 -7.37 13.99
N ARG A 237 -17.29 -6.09 13.70
CA ARG A 237 -17.08 -4.97 14.64
C ARG A 237 -17.87 -5.16 15.94
N GLU A 238 -19.09 -5.69 15.86
CA GLU A 238 -19.95 -5.95 17.03
C GLU A 238 -19.39 -7.03 17.98
N LYS A 239 -18.53 -7.93 17.48
CA LYS A 239 -17.87 -8.94 18.32
C LYS A 239 -16.58 -8.44 18.98
N LEU A 240 -16.03 -7.34 18.50
CA LEU A 240 -14.79 -6.80 19.05
C LEU A 240 -15.05 -6.13 20.40
N PRO A 241 -14.21 -6.39 21.42
CA PRO A 241 -14.40 -5.81 22.75
C PRO A 241 -14.17 -4.29 22.70
N THR A 242 -15.10 -3.55 23.28
CA THR A 242 -14.93 -2.12 23.55
C THR A 242 -14.32 -1.97 24.94
N GLY A 243 -12.99 -1.88 25.00
CA GLY A 243 -12.27 -1.67 26.26
C GLY A 243 -12.40 -0.23 26.77
N ALA A 244 -12.43 -0.05 28.10
CA ALA A 244 -12.25 1.26 28.71
C ALA A 244 -10.76 1.68 28.61
N ALA A 245 -10.50 2.92 28.21
CA ALA A 245 -9.13 3.43 28.11
C ALA A 245 -8.46 3.50 29.48
N ALA A 246 -7.39 2.72 29.68
CA ALA A 246 -6.61 2.69 30.92
C ALA A 246 -5.45 3.70 30.91
N GLY A 247 -5.74 4.97 30.62
CA GLY A 247 -4.75 6.05 30.57
C GLY A 247 -4.69 6.77 29.21
N LYS A 248 -3.62 7.55 29.00
CA LYS A 248 -3.39 8.32 27.77
C LYS A 248 -2.07 7.86 27.14
N VAL A 249 -2.12 7.54 25.85
CA VAL A 249 -0.93 7.32 25.01
C VAL A 249 -0.87 8.47 24.00
N TYR A 250 0.29 9.12 23.90
CA TYR A 250 0.52 10.18 22.93
C TYR A 250 1.39 9.63 21.80
N LEU A 251 0.92 9.80 20.55
CA LEU A 251 1.58 9.30 19.36
C LEU A 251 1.97 10.48 18.47
N PHE A 252 3.20 10.45 17.96
CA PHE A 252 3.75 11.46 17.07
C PHE A 252 4.33 10.77 15.84
N GLY A 253 4.01 11.27 14.65
CA GLY A 253 4.70 10.89 13.43
C GLY A 253 6.09 11.52 13.40
N HIS A 254 7.10 10.76 12.99
CA HIS A 254 8.47 11.25 12.88
C HIS A 254 9.17 10.60 11.69
N ALA A 255 9.99 11.36 10.97
CA ALA A 255 10.94 10.81 10.02
C ALA A 255 12.32 11.39 10.31
N HIS A 256 13.19 10.57 10.88
CA HIS A 256 14.58 10.92 11.07
C HIS A 256 15.26 11.00 9.70
N SER A 257 16.04 12.06 9.46
CA SER A 257 16.75 12.25 8.19
C SER A 257 18.16 12.73 8.46
N ASP A 258 19.13 11.86 8.18
CA ASP A 258 20.53 12.22 8.21
C ASP A 258 20.87 13.14 7.04
N ASN A 259 21.50 14.28 7.35
CA ASN A 259 21.82 15.28 6.33
C ASN A 259 22.87 14.79 5.33
N ALA A 260 23.84 14.01 5.80
CA ALA A 260 24.84 13.31 4.99
C ALA A 260 25.29 12.06 5.75
N TRP A 261 24.88 10.89 5.27
CA TRP A 261 25.28 9.59 5.84
C TRP A 261 25.85 8.71 4.73
N LEU A 262 25.02 7.83 4.15
CA LEU A 262 25.40 6.96 3.03
C LEU A 262 25.10 7.58 1.66
N TRP A 263 24.80 8.88 1.63
CA TRP A 263 24.42 9.64 0.44
C TRP A 263 24.86 11.11 0.55
N PRO A 264 25.02 11.82 -0.58
CA PRO A 264 25.36 13.24 -0.61
C PRO A 264 24.18 14.14 -0.20
N PHE A 265 24.46 15.40 0.15
CA PHE A 265 23.42 16.39 0.47
C PHE A 265 22.37 16.58 -0.62
N SER A 266 22.74 16.40 -1.91
CA SER A 266 21.80 16.47 -3.03
C SER A 266 20.68 15.43 -2.90
N GLU A 267 20.98 14.24 -2.37
CA GLU A 267 19.96 13.22 -2.12
C GLU A 267 19.10 13.59 -0.91
N THR A 268 19.69 14.15 0.15
CA THR A 268 18.90 14.61 1.31
C THR A 268 17.88 15.67 0.87
N ARG A 269 18.25 16.61 0.00
CA ARG A 269 17.30 17.60 -0.54
C ARG A 269 16.10 16.93 -1.23
N ARG A 270 16.32 15.86 -2.01
CA ARG A 270 15.25 15.08 -2.64
C ARG A 270 14.41 14.31 -1.61
N LYS A 271 15.06 13.68 -0.63
CA LYS A 271 14.40 12.95 0.46
C LYS A 271 13.48 13.86 1.28
N VAL A 272 13.94 15.08 1.60
CA VAL A 272 13.14 16.09 2.31
C VAL A 272 11.83 16.36 1.56
N VAL A 273 11.90 16.66 0.26
CA VAL A 273 10.69 16.89 -0.56
C VAL A 273 9.76 15.68 -0.53
N ARG A 274 10.30 14.48 -0.77
CA ARG A 274 9.53 13.21 -0.74
C ARG A 274 8.82 13.00 0.61
N THR A 275 9.54 13.19 1.72
CA THR A 275 8.99 13.03 3.07
C THR A 275 7.87 14.03 3.36
N PHE A 276 8.09 15.32 3.11
CA PHE A 276 7.08 16.34 3.38
C PHE A 276 5.86 16.21 2.46
N ALA A 277 6.05 15.86 1.19
CA ALA A 277 4.94 15.58 0.27
C ALA A 277 4.04 14.46 0.81
N THR A 278 4.62 13.35 1.29
CA THR A 278 3.86 12.26 1.91
C THR A 278 3.12 12.71 3.18
N VAL A 279 3.78 13.45 4.08
CA VAL A 279 3.16 13.94 5.32
C VAL A 279 1.96 14.85 5.03
N VAL A 280 2.13 15.81 4.12
CA VAL A 280 1.07 16.71 3.67
C VAL A 280 -0.06 15.94 3.01
N ARG A 281 0.26 14.94 2.18
CA ARG A 281 -0.75 14.08 1.55
C ARG A 281 -1.59 13.32 2.58
N LEU A 282 -0.96 12.73 3.60
CA LEU A 282 -1.68 12.07 4.68
C LEU A 282 -2.62 13.04 5.41
N ALA A 283 -2.19 14.27 5.68
CA ALA A 283 -3.06 15.30 6.25
C ALA A 283 -4.25 15.65 5.33
N LYS A 284 -4.00 15.82 4.02
CA LYS A 284 -5.04 16.05 3.00
C LYS A 284 -6.04 14.89 2.87
N MET A 285 -5.62 13.66 3.18
CA MET A 285 -6.53 12.49 3.23
C MET A 285 -7.43 12.47 4.48
N GLY A 286 -7.27 13.44 5.39
CA GLY A 286 -8.08 13.58 6.59
C GLY A 286 -7.49 12.89 7.83
N TYR A 287 -6.28 12.33 7.74
CA TYR A 287 -5.61 11.76 8.92
C TYR A 287 -5.24 12.87 9.90
N ARG A 288 -5.59 12.66 11.17
CA ARG A 288 -5.27 13.59 12.26
C ARG A 288 -4.10 13.07 13.06
N PHE A 289 -2.94 13.71 12.90
CA PHE A 289 -1.72 13.35 13.60
C PHE A 289 -0.87 14.60 13.85
N THR A 290 0.08 14.50 14.79
CA THR A 290 1.14 15.49 14.97
C THR A 290 2.41 14.94 14.35
N TYR A 291 3.01 15.67 13.41
CA TYR A 291 4.31 15.34 12.84
C TYR A 291 5.40 16.16 13.52
N VAL A 292 6.53 15.51 13.83
CA VAL A 292 7.69 16.14 14.46
C VAL A 292 8.89 15.97 13.56
N GLN A 293 9.57 17.07 13.24
CA GLN A 293 10.82 17.06 12.49
C GLN A 293 11.86 17.96 13.16
N SER A 294 13.08 17.44 13.34
CA SER A 294 14.13 18.06 14.16
C SER A 294 15.02 19.04 13.38
N GLY A 295 15.28 18.78 12.10
CA GLY A 295 16.26 19.54 11.32
C GLY A 295 15.72 20.83 10.72
N ALA A 296 16.05 21.99 11.30
CA ALA A 296 15.75 23.31 10.70
C ALA A 296 16.28 23.45 9.26
N GLN A 297 17.42 22.83 8.97
CA GLN A 297 18.01 22.81 7.63
C GLN A 297 17.13 22.07 6.60
N ASN A 298 16.32 21.09 7.03
CA ASN A 298 15.39 20.39 6.14
C ASN A 298 14.29 21.34 5.65
N TYR A 299 13.77 22.20 6.52
CA TYR A 299 12.80 23.22 6.14
C TYR A 299 13.39 24.23 5.16
N LYS A 300 14.62 24.70 5.39
CA LYS A 300 15.31 25.59 4.44
C LYS A 300 15.50 24.93 3.07
N TRP A 301 15.90 23.66 3.02
CA TRP A 301 16.02 22.94 1.75
C TRP A 301 14.68 22.70 1.08
N LEU A 302 13.60 22.49 1.85
CA LEU A 302 12.25 22.39 1.31
C LEU A 302 11.80 23.71 0.68
N GLU A 303 11.99 24.84 1.37
CA GLU A 303 11.69 26.18 0.88
C GLU A 303 12.45 26.50 -0.42
N GLU A 304 13.74 26.15 -0.48
CA GLU A 304 14.56 26.34 -1.68
C GLU A 304 14.12 25.46 -2.86
N ALA A 305 13.69 24.22 -2.61
CA ALA A 305 13.42 23.23 -3.65
C ALA A 305 11.97 23.26 -4.14
N GLU A 306 11.00 23.38 -3.22
CA GLU A 306 9.56 23.30 -3.49
C GLU A 306 8.81 24.33 -2.61
N PRO A 307 8.86 25.64 -2.96
CA PRO A 307 8.24 26.70 -2.16
C PRO A 307 6.74 26.51 -1.89
N ALA A 308 6.00 25.95 -2.86
CA ALA A 308 4.57 25.69 -2.70
C ALA A 308 4.29 24.63 -1.63
N LEU A 309 5.09 23.55 -1.59
CA LEU A 309 4.98 22.52 -0.56
C LEU A 309 5.40 23.06 0.82
N PHE A 310 6.39 23.95 0.87
CA PHE A 310 6.78 24.61 2.11
C PHE A 310 5.65 25.45 2.72
N GLU A 311 4.89 26.18 1.90
CA GLU A 311 3.71 26.93 2.39
C GLU A 311 2.60 26.01 2.91
N GLU A 312 2.44 24.80 2.38
CA GLU A 312 1.50 23.82 2.93
C GLU A 312 1.96 23.21 4.27
N VAL A 313 3.26 23.17 4.52
CA VAL A 313 3.85 22.65 5.77
C VAL A 313 3.70 23.65 6.93
N LYS A 314 3.62 24.95 6.62
CA LYS A 314 3.55 26.06 7.57
C LYS A 314 2.17 26.23 8.18
#